data_AF-A0A7X3SD11-F1
#
_entry.id   AF-A0A7X3SD11-F1
#
_cell.length_a   1.000
_cell.length_b   1.000
_cell.length_c   1.000
_cell.angle_alpha   90.00
_cell.angle_beta   90.00
_cell.angle_gamma   90.00
#
_symmetry.space_group_name_H-M   'P 1'
#
loop_
_entity.id
_entity.type
_entity.pdbx_description
1 polymer ?
#
loop_
_entity_poly.entity_id
_entity_poly.type
_entity_poly.pdbx_seq_one_letter_code
_entity_poly.pdbx_strand_id
1 'polypeptide(L)'
;MSYQSVVELKSLAQHKPTKFTVGDIDMVLVRDGERVQALQAKCPHAGAPLEQGAICGDKLVCPWHKAVFQLRDGKMCEPLALANLKRYPVRVEQGKVLVNPQAMSPASAPAAQGESPVCVILGSGAAGSAAIWTLRDEGFSGRIVLVERESAAPYDRTALSKFVPSGKMAIEDVPKLLKPDVLGSLQRIQGEVAQLKAQDQTLILADGQTVKFDQLIIASGGVPQPLNIPGKDLQGVHLLRSLNQAEELLKQVDQTEQLVIIGNSFIGMEMAGALRNRDVDVTVIARHPLPFAKQFGEEIGRYFHDLHRSNGVKFVEGEPEALEGKEQVQAVRLKGGKSVPASQVLFATGVKPATDFIHDLPLQDDGSLLADGQLRVADNIWVAGDIARYLTPRGPQRIEHYRVAQQQGRIAALNILGKGMMYDRVPFFWTAHYGTRYEYLGHAEEWDDYRLLGSLQDKSFIAFYCRQGIIAAVCSAGMYTLTAALVETMQQPMTLAQGLALFEAYQGQGT
;
A
#
# COMPACT_ATOMS: atom_id res chain seq x y z
N MET A 1 -22.91 10.81 -28.60
CA MET A 1 -23.58 11.94 -27.90
C MET A 1 -22.91 13.24 -28.34
N SER A 2 -23.64 14.35 -28.38
CA SER A 2 -23.10 15.66 -28.77
C SER A 2 -22.37 16.36 -27.62
N TYR A 3 -21.56 17.37 -27.95
CA TYR A 3 -20.94 18.26 -26.98
C TYR A 3 -22.00 19.07 -26.22
N GLN A 4 -21.85 19.18 -24.91
CA GLN A 4 -22.74 19.95 -24.03
C GLN A 4 -21.94 21.06 -23.34
N SER A 5 -22.46 22.29 -23.34
CA SER A 5 -21.85 23.41 -22.61
C SER A 5 -22.03 23.20 -21.10
N VAL A 6 -20.94 23.18 -20.34
CA VAL A 6 -20.93 22.84 -18.92
C VAL A 6 -20.72 24.06 -18.05
N VAL A 7 -19.77 24.93 -18.41
CA VAL A 7 -19.37 26.09 -17.60
C VAL A 7 -18.64 27.13 -18.45
N GLU A 8 -18.65 28.39 -18.03
CA GLU A 8 -17.76 29.43 -18.56
C GLU A 8 -16.31 29.14 -18.12
N LEU A 9 -15.35 29.21 -19.04
CA LEU A 9 -13.93 28.93 -18.77
C LEU A 9 -13.40 29.78 -17.60
N LYS A 10 -13.77 31.06 -17.57
CA LYS A 10 -13.36 32.01 -16.52
C LYS A 10 -13.84 31.62 -15.12
N SER A 11 -14.89 30.82 -15.01
CA SER A 11 -15.43 30.34 -13.74
C SER A 11 -14.71 29.10 -13.21
N LEU A 12 -13.90 28.43 -14.05
CA LEU A 12 -12.99 27.39 -13.59
C LEU A 12 -11.72 28.03 -13.04
N ALA A 13 -11.43 27.75 -11.77
CA ALA A 13 -10.16 28.12 -11.15
C ALA A 13 -9.00 27.33 -11.78
N GLN A 14 -7.85 27.99 -11.91
CA GLN A 14 -6.63 27.36 -12.40
C GLN A 14 -6.20 26.23 -11.46
N HIS A 15 -5.84 25.09 -12.03
CA HIS A 15 -5.30 23.92 -11.32
C HIS A 15 -6.15 23.42 -10.14
N LYS A 16 -7.46 23.73 -10.13
CA LYS A 16 -8.41 23.23 -9.14
C LYS A 16 -9.36 22.21 -9.77
N PRO A 17 -9.24 20.91 -9.44
CA PRO A 17 -10.15 19.89 -9.93
C PRO A 17 -11.59 20.21 -9.49
N THR A 18 -12.50 20.34 -10.44
CA THR A 18 -13.88 20.73 -10.16
C THR A 18 -14.84 19.70 -10.76
N LYS A 19 -15.73 19.16 -9.92
CA LYS A 19 -16.71 18.14 -10.36
C LYS A 19 -17.84 18.78 -11.15
N PHE A 20 -18.21 18.14 -12.26
CA PHE A 20 -19.41 18.43 -13.04
C PHE A 20 -20.12 17.12 -13.42
N THR A 21 -21.42 17.23 -13.66
CA THR A 21 -22.26 16.11 -14.10
C THR A 21 -22.87 16.47 -15.45
N VAL A 22 -22.67 15.61 -16.46
CA VAL A 22 -23.20 15.79 -17.82
C VAL A 22 -24.02 14.55 -18.17
N GLY A 23 -25.34 14.69 -18.24
CA GLY A 23 -26.25 13.53 -18.19
C GLY A 23 -26.09 12.80 -16.84
N ASP A 24 -25.81 11.50 -16.88
CA ASP A 24 -25.59 10.68 -15.68
C ASP A 24 -24.09 10.44 -15.38
N ILE A 25 -23.20 11.19 -16.04
CA ILE A 25 -21.76 10.97 -15.97
C ILE A 25 -21.09 12.07 -15.14
N ASP A 26 -20.54 11.67 -14.01
CA ASP A 26 -19.68 12.50 -13.18
C ASP A 26 -18.25 12.57 -13.76
N MET A 27 -17.78 13.79 -13.96
CA MET A 27 -16.42 14.10 -14.43
C MET A 27 -15.78 15.20 -13.59
N VAL A 28 -14.46 15.24 -13.61
CA VAL A 28 -13.66 16.33 -13.04
C VAL A 28 -13.05 17.13 -14.17
N LEU A 29 -13.27 18.45 -14.14
CA LEU A 29 -12.66 19.40 -15.04
C LEU A 29 -11.44 20.03 -14.37
N VAL A 30 -10.33 20.08 -15.09
CA VAL A 30 -9.10 20.73 -14.65
C VAL A 30 -8.69 21.74 -15.70
N ARG A 31 -8.60 23.02 -15.30
CA ARG A 31 -8.15 24.12 -16.16
C ARG A 31 -6.65 24.37 -15.99
N ASP A 32 -5.97 24.55 -17.11
CA ASP A 32 -4.59 25.02 -17.20
C ASP A 32 -4.48 26.06 -18.34
N GLY A 33 -4.44 27.34 -17.97
CA GLY A 33 -4.54 28.45 -18.91
C GLY A 33 -5.87 28.43 -19.66
N GLU A 34 -5.81 28.31 -20.99
CA GLU A 34 -6.98 28.21 -21.88
C GLU A 34 -7.37 26.76 -22.20
N ARG A 35 -6.62 25.77 -21.66
CA ARG A 35 -6.91 24.34 -21.86
C ARG A 35 -7.73 23.82 -20.69
N VAL A 36 -8.63 22.89 -21.01
CA VAL A 36 -9.42 22.16 -20.01
C VAL A 36 -9.34 20.67 -20.32
N GLN A 37 -9.06 19.87 -19.30
CA GLN A 37 -9.14 18.42 -19.35
C GLN A 37 -10.38 17.95 -18.62
N ALA A 38 -11.05 16.92 -19.15
CA ALA A 38 -12.17 16.25 -18.51
C ALA A 38 -11.83 14.77 -18.27
N LEU A 39 -11.81 14.38 -17.00
CA LEU A 39 -11.46 13.02 -16.55
C LEU A 39 -12.63 12.45 -15.74
N GLN A 40 -12.70 11.13 -15.54
CA GLN A 40 -13.67 10.54 -14.61
C GLN A 40 -13.54 11.16 -13.20
N ALA A 41 -14.66 11.39 -12.50
CA ALA A 41 -14.63 12.07 -11.20
C ALA A 41 -14.14 11.20 -10.04
N LYS A 42 -14.21 9.87 -10.15
CA LYS A 42 -13.83 8.96 -9.07
C LYS A 42 -12.57 8.19 -9.42
N CYS A 43 -11.65 8.07 -8.47
CA CYS A 43 -10.45 7.24 -8.61
C CYS A 43 -10.86 5.77 -8.82
N PRO A 44 -10.33 5.07 -9.85
CA PRO A 44 -10.72 3.69 -10.13
C PRO A 44 -10.21 2.67 -9.11
N HIS A 45 -9.34 3.08 -8.18
CA HIS A 45 -8.86 2.22 -7.08
C HIS A 45 -9.96 1.91 -6.06
N ALA A 46 -10.48 2.94 -5.40
CA ALA A 46 -11.40 2.80 -4.27
C ALA A 46 -12.51 3.86 -4.29
N GLY A 47 -12.70 4.56 -5.41
CA GLY A 47 -13.79 5.53 -5.59
C GLY A 47 -13.55 6.92 -5.02
N ALA A 48 -12.31 7.25 -4.63
CA ALA A 48 -11.97 8.56 -4.07
C ALA A 48 -12.43 9.72 -4.98
N PRO A 49 -13.06 10.77 -4.44
CA PRO A 49 -13.46 11.96 -5.21
C PRO A 49 -12.23 12.71 -5.70
N LEU A 50 -12.00 12.73 -7.01
CA LEU A 50 -10.82 13.36 -7.61
C LEU A 50 -10.91 14.88 -7.64
N GLU A 51 -12.09 15.45 -7.43
CA GLU A 51 -12.26 16.88 -7.16
C GLU A 51 -11.59 17.33 -5.84
N GLN A 52 -11.32 16.39 -4.94
CA GLN A 52 -10.55 16.64 -3.70
C GLN A 52 -9.05 16.32 -3.87
N GLY A 53 -8.61 15.91 -5.07
CA GLY A 53 -7.21 15.62 -5.37
C GLY A 53 -6.35 16.87 -5.52
N ALA A 54 -5.04 16.66 -5.61
CA ALA A 54 -4.07 17.73 -5.87
C ALA A 54 -3.63 17.74 -7.34
N ILE A 55 -3.40 18.94 -7.88
CA ILE A 55 -2.73 19.11 -9.17
C ILE A 55 -1.25 19.44 -8.91
N CYS A 56 -0.36 18.62 -9.45
CA CYS A 56 1.09 18.77 -9.31
C CYS A 56 1.71 18.80 -10.72
N GLY A 57 1.92 20.00 -11.26
CA GLY A 57 2.32 20.17 -12.65
C GLY A 57 1.25 19.63 -13.60
N ASP A 58 1.61 18.64 -14.42
CA ASP A 58 0.73 18.00 -15.40
C ASP A 58 0.07 16.71 -14.87
N LYS A 59 0.04 16.53 -13.54
CA LYS A 59 -0.49 15.34 -12.88
C LYS A 59 -1.63 15.66 -11.91
N LEU A 60 -2.56 14.72 -11.79
CA LEU A 60 -3.63 14.68 -10.80
C LEU A 60 -3.33 13.57 -9.79
N VAL A 61 -3.24 13.93 -8.51
CA VAL A 61 -2.96 13.01 -7.40
C VAL A 61 -4.23 12.73 -6.61
N CYS A 62 -4.58 11.45 -6.49
CA CYS A 62 -5.72 10.97 -5.72
C CYS A 62 -5.57 11.33 -4.23
N PRO A 63 -6.62 11.89 -3.59
CA PRO A 63 -6.51 12.33 -2.20
C PRO A 63 -6.42 11.17 -1.20
N TRP A 64 -6.91 9.97 -1.53
CA TRP A 64 -6.92 8.86 -0.57
C TRP A 64 -5.60 8.11 -0.55
N HIS A 65 -5.30 7.43 -1.65
CA HIS A 65 -4.20 6.47 -1.71
C HIS A 65 -3.07 6.88 -2.67
N LYS A 66 -3.07 8.16 -3.09
CA LYS A 66 -1.94 8.78 -3.79
C LYS A 66 -1.58 8.11 -5.13
N ALA A 67 -2.59 7.52 -5.78
CA ALA A 67 -2.49 7.17 -7.20
C ALA A 67 -2.33 8.46 -8.01
N VAL A 68 -1.44 8.45 -8.98
CA VAL A 68 -1.10 9.64 -9.77
C VAL A 68 -1.46 9.39 -11.23
N PHE A 69 -2.14 10.35 -11.84
CA PHE A 69 -2.60 10.26 -13.22
C PHE A 69 -2.11 11.45 -14.02
N GLN A 70 -1.70 11.20 -15.25
CA GLN A 70 -1.36 12.23 -16.21
C GLN A 70 -2.64 12.99 -16.64
N LEU A 71 -2.64 14.31 -16.55
CA LEU A 71 -3.81 15.12 -16.94
C LEU A 71 -4.14 15.00 -18.44
N ARG A 72 -3.12 14.87 -19.29
CA ARG A 72 -3.30 14.91 -20.74
C ARG A 72 -4.12 13.76 -21.28
N ASP A 73 -3.93 12.54 -20.75
CA ASP A 73 -4.45 11.30 -21.31
C ASP A 73 -5.07 10.36 -20.26
N GLY A 74 -4.99 10.70 -18.98
CA GLY A 74 -5.50 9.89 -17.88
C GLY A 74 -4.62 8.69 -17.52
N LYS A 75 -3.43 8.55 -18.12
CA LYS A 75 -2.54 7.41 -17.84
C LYS A 75 -2.09 7.41 -16.38
N MET A 76 -2.10 6.24 -15.75
CA MET A 76 -1.59 6.05 -14.40
C MET A 76 -0.06 6.16 -14.41
N CYS A 77 0.46 7.20 -13.77
CA CYS A 77 1.88 7.45 -13.61
C CYS A 77 2.42 6.75 -12.36
N GLU A 78 1.62 6.65 -11.29
CA GLU A 78 1.99 5.97 -10.05
C GLU A 78 0.80 5.19 -9.47
N PRO A 79 1.04 4.01 -8.86
CA PRO A 79 0.01 3.17 -8.25
C PRO A 79 -0.69 3.86 -7.06
N LEU A 80 -1.89 3.45 -6.63
CA LEU A 80 -2.42 2.09 -6.49
C LEU A 80 -3.54 1.66 -7.46
N ALA A 81 -3.84 2.46 -8.48
CA ALA A 81 -5.09 2.32 -9.22
C ALA A 81 -5.20 1.08 -10.13
N LEU A 82 -4.08 0.59 -10.66
CA LEU A 82 -4.05 -0.50 -11.66
C LEU A 82 -5.10 -0.32 -12.77
N ALA A 83 -5.28 0.94 -13.18
CA ALA A 83 -6.23 1.37 -14.19
C ALA A 83 -5.92 2.83 -14.57
N ASN A 84 -6.05 3.13 -15.86
CA ASN A 84 -6.03 4.50 -16.36
C ASN A 84 -7.40 5.19 -16.13
N LEU A 85 -7.41 6.52 -16.03
CA LEU A 85 -8.65 7.30 -15.99
C LEU A 85 -9.30 7.35 -17.37
N LYS A 86 -10.63 7.24 -17.41
CA LYS A 86 -11.41 7.63 -18.59
C LYS A 86 -11.25 9.14 -18.82
N ARG A 87 -11.10 9.52 -20.09
CA ARG A 87 -11.07 10.90 -20.55
C ARG A 87 -12.30 11.20 -21.41
N TYR A 88 -12.80 12.41 -21.31
CA TYR A 88 -13.93 12.90 -22.10
C TYR A 88 -13.45 14.01 -23.06
N PRO A 89 -13.89 14.03 -24.32
CA PRO A 89 -13.52 15.08 -25.25
C PRO A 89 -14.00 16.46 -24.77
N VAL A 90 -13.11 17.46 -24.79
CA VAL A 90 -13.41 18.84 -24.38
C VAL A 90 -13.14 19.81 -25.54
N ARG A 91 -13.97 20.84 -25.66
CA ARG A 91 -13.74 22.02 -26.50
C ARG A 91 -13.96 23.28 -25.68
N VAL A 92 -13.24 24.33 -26.04
CA VAL A 92 -13.51 25.68 -25.53
C VAL A 92 -13.91 26.54 -26.71
N GLU A 93 -15.16 26.99 -26.74
CA GLU A 93 -15.72 27.80 -27.82
C GLU A 93 -16.38 29.04 -27.22
N GLN A 94 -16.01 30.24 -27.70
CA GLN A 94 -16.56 31.52 -27.22
C GLN A 94 -16.52 31.67 -25.68
N GLY A 95 -15.46 31.18 -25.05
CA GLY A 95 -15.29 31.23 -23.59
C GLY A 95 -16.06 30.15 -22.81
N LYS A 96 -16.82 29.28 -23.48
CA LYS A 96 -17.57 28.17 -22.85
C LYS A 96 -16.82 26.86 -22.98
N VAL A 97 -16.82 26.07 -21.91
CA VAL A 97 -16.29 24.71 -21.90
C VAL A 97 -17.40 23.75 -22.31
N LEU A 98 -17.20 23.04 -23.42
CA LEU A 98 -18.10 22.02 -23.91
C LEU A 98 -17.48 20.64 -23.75
N VAL A 99 -18.25 19.67 -23.24
CA VAL A 99 -17.78 18.30 -23.02
C VAL A 99 -18.67 17.29 -23.75
N ASN A 100 -18.06 16.26 -24.33
CA ASN A 100 -18.78 15.10 -24.83
C ASN A 100 -18.77 14.00 -23.75
N PRO A 101 -19.93 13.56 -23.23
CA PRO A 101 -20.00 12.53 -22.19
C PRO A 101 -19.56 11.13 -22.66
N GLN A 102 -19.35 10.92 -23.97
CA GLN A 102 -18.79 9.68 -24.48
C GLN A 102 -17.28 9.62 -24.21
N ALA A 103 -16.86 8.67 -23.37
CA ALA A 103 -15.45 8.46 -23.04
C ALA A 103 -14.61 8.10 -24.28
N MET A 104 -13.37 8.58 -24.30
CA MET A 104 -12.36 8.20 -25.28
C MET A 104 -11.78 6.82 -24.97
N SER A 105 -11.19 6.17 -25.96
CA SER A 105 -10.45 4.92 -25.76
C SER A 105 -9.35 5.11 -24.70
N PRO A 106 -9.10 4.10 -23.85
CA PRO A 106 -8.01 4.15 -22.87
C PRO A 106 -6.65 4.36 -23.53
N ALA A 107 -5.72 4.98 -22.81
CA ALA A 107 -4.33 5.18 -23.24
C ALA A 107 -3.45 3.90 -23.08
N SER A 108 -4.04 2.71 -23.32
CA SER A 108 -3.37 1.43 -23.17
C SER A 108 -2.82 0.94 -24.52
N ALA A 109 -1.69 0.23 -24.49
CA ALA A 109 -1.13 -0.40 -25.68
C ALA A 109 -2.03 -1.56 -26.17
N PRO A 110 -2.05 -1.86 -27.48
CA PRO A 110 -2.74 -3.02 -28.00
C PRO A 110 -2.15 -4.32 -27.43
N ALA A 111 -3.02 -5.27 -27.08
CA ALA A 111 -2.59 -6.56 -26.57
C ALA A 111 -1.91 -7.38 -27.68
N ALA A 112 -0.63 -7.71 -27.48
CA ALA A 112 0.08 -8.72 -28.27
C ALA A 112 0.28 -9.97 -27.41
N GLN A 113 0.04 -11.14 -28.01
CA GLN A 113 0.16 -12.46 -27.34
C GLN A 113 1.13 -13.33 -28.13
N GLY A 114 2.42 -13.06 -27.98
CA GLY A 114 3.52 -13.89 -28.44
C GLY A 114 3.94 -14.89 -27.37
N GLU A 115 4.58 -15.98 -27.79
CA GLU A 115 5.09 -17.04 -26.91
C GLU A 115 6.39 -16.66 -26.17
N SER A 116 7.09 -15.63 -26.67
CA SER A 116 8.43 -15.19 -26.23
C SER A 116 8.56 -13.66 -26.26
N PRO A 117 9.36 -13.05 -25.36
CA PRO A 117 10.02 -13.68 -24.22
C PRO A 117 9.04 -14.11 -23.13
N VAL A 118 9.43 -15.07 -22.29
CA VAL A 118 8.70 -15.55 -21.13
C VAL A 118 9.10 -14.74 -19.89
N CYS A 119 8.18 -13.92 -19.40
CA CYS A 119 8.32 -13.22 -18.14
C CYS A 119 7.60 -13.99 -17.03
N VAL A 120 8.36 -14.51 -16.06
CA VAL A 120 7.79 -15.11 -14.84
C VAL A 120 7.65 -14.04 -13.77
N ILE A 121 6.48 -14.01 -13.13
CA ILE A 121 6.20 -13.21 -11.94
C ILE A 121 5.97 -14.19 -10.79
N LEU A 122 6.82 -14.14 -9.76
CA LEU A 122 6.71 -14.98 -8.57
C LEU A 122 6.00 -14.23 -7.45
N GLY A 123 4.73 -14.56 -7.23
CA GLY A 123 3.85 -13.90 -6.26
C GLY A 123 2.99 -12.81 -6.90
N SER A 124 1.69 -12.82 -6.59
CA SER A 124 0.68 -11.92 -7.15
C SER A 124 0.16 -10.88 -6.16
N GLY A 125 0.84 -10.70 -5.02
CA GLY A 125 0.57 -9.59 -4.10
C GLY A 125 0.73 -8.22 -4.76
N ALA A 126 0.69 -7.15 -3.96
CA ALA A 126 0.74 -5.76 -4.46
C ALA A 126 1.79 -5.54 -5.57
N ALA A 127 3.04 -5.94 -5.32
CA ALA A 127 4.14 -5.82 -6.29
C ALA A 127 3.90 -6.60 -7.59
N GLY A 128 3.60 -7.89 -7.50
CA GLY A 128 3.38 -8.73 -8.68
C GLY A 128 2.17 -8.29 -9.50
N SER A 129 1.07 -7.92 -8.85
CA SER A 129 -0.11 -7.38 -9.53
C SER A 129 0.20 -6.08 -10.27
N ALA A 130 0.96 -5.16 -9.66
CA ALA A 130 1.37 -3.93 -10.33
C ALA A 130 2.29 -4.20 -11.53
N ALA A 131 3.20 -5.17 -11.41
CA ALA A 131 4.08 -5.57 -12.51
C ALA A 131 3.29 -6.18 -13.68
N ILE A 132 2.39 -7.13 -13.40
CA ILE A 132 1.52 -7.77 -14.40
C ILE A 132 0.69 -6.71 -15.13
N TRP A 133 0.02 -5.84 -14.39
CA TRP A 133 -0.80 -4.79 -14.98
C TRP A 133 0.05 -3.86 -15.85
N THR A 134 1.22 -3.45 -15.37
CA THR A 134 2.14 -2.55 -16.12
C THR A 134 2.65 -3.19 -17.39
N LEU A 135 3.10 -4.46 -17.35
CA LEU A 135 3.54 -5.18 -18.54
C LEU A 135 2.43 -5.21 -19.60
N ARG A 136 1.17 -5.47 -19.21
CA ARG A 136 0.05 -5.48 -20.15
C ARG A 136 -0.32 -4.08 -20.64
N ASP A 137 -0.40 -3.08 -19.77
CA ASP A 137 -0.77 -1.71 -20.15
C ASP A 137 0.26 -1.06 -21.09
N GLU A 138 1.54 -1.41 -20.92
CA GLU A 138 2.66 -0.92 -21.75
C GLU A 138 2.93 -1.80 -22.99
N GLY A 139 2.14 -2.86 -23.21
CA GLY A 139 2.16 -3.63 -24.45
C GLY A 139 3.25 -4.70 -24.52
N PHE A 140 3.63 -5.31 -23.38
CA PHE A 140 4.49 -6.49 -23.36
C PHE A 140 3.88 -7.59 -24.22
N SER A 141 4.54 -7.89 -25.33
CA SER A 141 4.08 -8.83 -26.34
C SER A 141 4.38 -10.29 -26.02
N GLY A 142 5.19 -10.56 -24.99
CA GLY A 142 5.57 -11.90 -24.60
C GLY A 142 4.55 -12.59 -23.69
N ARG A 143 4.89 -13.83 -23.33
CA ARG A 143 4.11 -14.65 -22.42
C ARG A 143 4.41 -14.25 -20.97
N ILE A 144 3.36 -14.05 -20.17
CA ILE A 144 3.49 -13.82 -18.72
C ILE A 144 3.03 -15.08 -18.00
N VAL A 145 3.92 -15.63 -17.17
CA VAL A 145 3.63 -16.76 -16.30
C VAL A 145 3.59 -16.25 -14.87
N LEU A 146 2.44 -16.37 -14.21
CA LEU A 146 2.29 -16.08 -12.79
C LEU A 146 2.43 -17.37 -11.99
N VAL A 147 3.42 -17.42 -11.10
CA VAL A 147 3.58 -18.48 -10.10
C VAL A 147 3.08 -17.95 -8.75
N GLU A 148 2.06 -18.60 -8.17
CA GLU A 148 1.41 -18.14 -6.95
C GLU A 148 1.01 -19.33 -6.07
N ARG A 149 1.26 -19.25 -4.76
CA ARG A 149 0.91 -20.33 -3.83
C ARG A 149 -0.54 -20.28 -3.36
N GLU A 150 -1.13 -19.08 -3.27
CA GLU A 150 -2.49 -18.88 -2.76
C GLU A 150 -3.53 -18.95 -3.90
N SER A 151 -4.45 -19.92 -3.81
CA SER A 151 -5.50 -20.12 -4.83
C SER A 151 -6.43 -18.91 -5.00
N ALA A 152 -6.70 -18.18 -3.91
CA ALA A 152 -7.58 -17.03 -3.89
C ALA A 152 -6.93 -15.73 -4.42
N ALA A 153 -5.62 -15.72 -4.65
CA ALA A 153 -4.88 -14.54 -5.09
C ALA A 153 -5.08 -14.22 -6.59
N PRO A 154 -4.90 -12.94 -7.00
CA PRO A 154 -4.50 -11.78 -6.20
C PRO A 154 -5.66 -11.05 -5.50
N TYR A 155 -5.43 -10.55 -4.29
CA TYR A 155 -6.41 -9.80 -3.51
C TYR A 155 -5.77 -8.73 -2.60
N ASP A 156 -6.57 -7.76 -2.13
CA ASP A 156 -6.12 -6.68 -1.25
C ASP A 156 -5.95 -7.17 0.20
N ARG A 157 -4.69 -7.44 0.58
CA ARG A 157 -4.34 -7.85 1.95
C ARG A 157 -4.60 -6.78 3.00
N THR A 158 -4.69 -5.50 2.62
CA THR A 158 -4.88 -4.40 3.59
C THR A 158 -6.25 -4.44 4.27
N ALA A 159 -7.22 -5.13 3.67
CA ALA A 159 -8.55 -5.35 4.24
C ALA A 159 -8.54 -6.31 5.44
N LEU A 160 -7.56 -7.22 5.52
CA LEU A 160 -7.52 -8.31 6.50
C LEU A 160 -7.26 -7.87 7.94
N SER A 161 -6.69 -6.69 8.14
CA SER A 161 -6.50 -6.07 9.47
C SER A 161 -7.50 -4.94 9.76
N LYS A 162 -8.37 -4.59 8.80
CA LYS A 162 -9.25 -3.42 8.87
C LYS A 162 -10.72 -3.77 8.69
N PHE A 163 -11.18 -3.80 7.44
CA PHE A 163 -12.60 -3.86 7.12
C PHE A 163 -13.20 -5.22 7.47
N VAL A 164 -12.48 -6.31 7.16
CA VAL A 164 -12.91 -7.68 7.47
C VAL A 164 -13.07 -7.88 8.98
N PRO A 165 -12.02 -7.68 9.82
CA PRO A 165 -12.16 -7.85 11.26
C PRO A 165 -13.18 -6.90 11.90
N SER A 166 -13.45 -5.73 11.30
CA SER A 166 -14.47 -4.79 11.80
C SER A 166 -15.92 -5.16 11.44
N GLY A 167 -16.15 -6.20 10.64
CA GLY A 167 -17.48 -6.60 10.18
C GLY A 167 -18.07 -5.71 9.08
N LYS A 168 -17.29 -4.76 8.54
CA LYS A 168 -17.73 -3.85 7.46
C LYS A 168 -17.57 -4.43 6.06
N MET A 169 -16.94 -5.60 5.95
CA MET A 169 -16.67 -6.31 4.71
C MET A 169 -16.66 -7.80 5.02
N ALA A 170 -17.41 -8.60 4.27
CA ALA A 170 -17.32 -10.05 4.35
C ALA A 170 -15.98 -10.51 3.74
N ILE A 171 -15.43 -11.64 4.20
CA ILE A 171 -14.10 -12.08 3.78
C ILE A 171 -14.05 -12.48 2.29
N GLU A 172 -15.17 -12.97 1.77
CA GLU A 172 -15.42 -13.28 0.37
C GLU A 172 -15.46 -12.03 -0.54
N ASP A 173 -15.78 -10.87 0.04
CA ASP A 173 -15.86 -9.58 -0.66
C ASP A 173 -14.51 -8.85 -0.72
N VAL A 174 -13.43 -9.45 -0.19
CA VAL A 174 -12.10 -8.87 -0.25
C VAL A 174 -11.72 -8.60 -1.72
N PRO A 175 -11.45 -7.34 -2.10
CA PRO A 175 -11.27 -6.96 -3.50
C PRO A 175 -10.13 -7.70 -4.19
N LYS A 176 -10.37 -8.14 -5.44
CA LYS A 176 -9.32 -8.62 -6.33
C LYS A 176 -8.49 -7.45 -6.86
N LEU A 177 -7.18 -7.65 -7.01
CA LEU A 177 -6.27 -6.59 -7.48
C LEU A 177 -6.27 -6.43 -9.00
N LEU A 178 -6.45 -7.54 -9.71
CA LEU A 178 -6.43 -7.58 -11.16
C LEU A 178 -7.83 -7.88 -11.68
N LYS A 179 -8.19 -7.20 -12.77
CA LYS A 179 -9.45 -7.45 -13.48
C LYS A 179 -9.41 -8.82 -14.17
N PRO A 180 -10.59 -9.44 -14.40
CA PRO A 180 -10.67 -10.78 -15.02
C PRO A 180 -10.01 -10.88 -16.40
N ASP A 181 -10.06 -9.82 -17.22
CA ASP A 181 -9.42 -9.76 -18.54
C ASP A 181 -7.90 -9.80 -18.45
N VAL A 182 -7.31 -9.06 -17.50
CA VAL A 182 -5.86 -9.10 -17.25
C VAL A 182 -5.44 -10.48 -16.74
N LEU A 183 -6.16 -11.04 -15.76
CA LEU A 183 -5.87 -12.36 -15.21
C LEU A 183 -6.04 -13.49 -16.24
N GLY A 184 -7.05 -13.39 -17.09
CA GLY A 184 -7.32 -14.37 -18.16
C GLY A 184 -6.24 -14.37 -19.25
N SER A 185 -5.41 -13.33 -19.33
CA SER A 185 -4.29 -13.23 -20.28
C SER A 185 -2.98 -13.87 -19.80
N LEU A 186 -2.97 -14.51 -18.64
CA LEU A 186 -1.77 -15.06 -18.00
C LEU A 186 -1.78 -16.59 -18.03
N GLN A 187 -0.62 -17.20 -18.17
CA GLN A 187 -0.43 -18.58 -17.75
C GLN A 187 -0.27 -18.59 -16.22
N ARG A 188 -1.14 -19.30 -15.50
CA ARG A 188 -1.12 -19.35 -14.04
C ARG A 188 -0.67 -20.73 -13.57
N ILE A 189 0.32 -20.75 -12.69
CA ILE A 189 0.81 -21.95 -12.02
C ILE A 189 0.56 -21.74 -10.54
N GLN A 190 -0.29 -22.59 -9.96
CA GLN A 190 -0.50 -22.58 -8.51
C GLN A 190 0.52 -23.52 -7.86
N GLY A 191 1.43 -22.98 -7.06
CA GLY A 191 2.46 -23.79 -6.42
C GLY A 191 3.43 -22.98 -5.58
N GLU A 192 4.10 -23.67 -4.66
CA GLU A 192 5.20 -23.12 -3.88
C GLU A 192 6.52 -23.37 -4.58
N VAL A 193 7.36 -22.34 -4.69
CA VAL A 193 8.72 -22.46 -5.23
C VAL A 193 9.62 -22.98 -4.12
N ALA A 194 10.25 -24.12 -4.35
CA ALA A 194 11.23 -24.71 -3.44
C ALA A 194 12.65 -24.21 -3.72
N GLN A 195 12.97 -23.89 -4.98
CA GLN A 195 14.30 -23.42 -5.35
C GLN A 195 14.27 -22.45 -6.54
N LEU A 196 15.05 -21.36 -6.45
CA LEU A 196 15.50 -20.57 -7.59
C LEU A 196 16.88 -21.06 -8.03
N LYS A 197 17.05 -21.32 -9.32
CA LYS A 197 18.34 -21.48 -10.00
C LYS A 197 18.53 -20.28 -10.93
N ALA A 198 19.15 -19.23 -10.42
CA ALA A 198 19.28 -17.94 -11.10
C ALA A 198 20.14 -18.06 -12.37
N GLN A 199 21.26 -18.80 -12.31
CA GLN A 199 22.15 -19.00 -13.47
C GLN A 199 21.48 -19.78 -14.60
N ASP A 200 20.65 -20.76 -14.26
CA ASP A 200 19.91 -21.60 -15.22
C ASP A 200 18.56 -20.98 -15.63
N GLN A 201 18.23 -19.79 -15.13
CA GLN A 201 16.95 -19.11 -15.31
C GLN A 201 15.74 -20.02 -15.11
N THR A 202 15.75 -20.77 -14.01
CA THR A 202 14.75 -21.81 -13.72
C THR A 202 14.25 -21.72 -12.27
N LEU A 203 12.93 -21.81 -12.09
CA LEU A 203 12.30 -22.09 -10.80
C LEU A 203 11.96 -23.58 -10.70
N ILE A 204 12.15 -24.15 -9.52
CA ILE A 204 11.72 -25.51 -9.18
C ILE A 204 10.66 -25.40 -8.09
N LEU A 205 9.47 -25.93 -8.38
CA LEU A 205 8.35 -25.98 -7.45
C LEU A 205 8.51 -27.16 -6.48
N ALA A 206 7.81 -27.09 -5.36
CA ALA A 206 7.83 -28.13 -4.33
C ALA A 206 7.33 -29.50 -4.82
N ASP A 207 6.51 -29.54 -5.89
CA ASP A 207 6.06 -30.77 -6.54
C ASP A 207 7.05 -31.31 -7.60
N GLY A 208 8.18 -30.63 -7.78
CA GLY A 208 9.21 -30.96 -8.77
C GLY A 208 8.98 -30.37 -10.17
N GLN A 209 7.87 -29.65 -10.40
CA GLN A 209 7.66 -28.94 -11.66
C GLN A 209 8.76 -27.89 -11.86
N THR A 210 9.24 -27.74 -13.09
CA THR A 210 10.22 -26.71 -13.45
C THR A 210 9.58 -25.64 -14.32
N VAL A 211 9.93 -24.37 -14.06
CA VAL A 211 9.46 -23.21 -14.81
C VAL A 211 10.67 -22.40 -15.27
N LYS A 212 10.92 -22.40 -16.59
CA LYS A 212 11.97 -21.58 -17.21
C LYS A 212 11.47 -20.17 -17.47
N PHE A 213 12.38 -19.21 -17.43
CA PHE A 213 12.08 -17.81 -17.72
C PHE A 213 13.17 -17.15 -18.58
N ASP A 214 12.76 -16.21 -19.41
CA ASP A 214 13.69 -15.24 -20.01
C ASP A 214 13.88 -14.05 -19.07
N GLN A 215 12.85 -13.69 -18.30
CA GLN A 215 12.83 -12.59 -17.34
C GLN A 215 12.08 -13.02 -16.07
N LEU A 216 12.57 -12.65 -14.88
CA LEU A 216 11.92 -12.97 -13.59
C LEU A 216 11.72 -11.70 -12.75
N ILE A 217 10.51 -11.53 -12.21
CA ILE A 217 10.27 -10.62 -11.09
C ILE A 217 9.96 -11.45 -9.83
N ILE A 218 10.82 -11.33 -8.82
CA ILE A 218 10.65 -11.92 -7.51
C ILE A 218 9.80 -10.97 -6.66
N ALA A 219 8.53 -11.34 -6.43
CA ALA A 219 7.55 -10.59 -5.65
C ALA A 219 6.93 -11.44 -4.52
N SER A 220 7.74 -12.31 -3.90
CA SER A 220 7.33 -13.26 -2.86
C SER A 220 6.91 -12.58 -1.54
N GLY A 221 7.27 -11.31 -1.35
CA GLY A 221 6.88 -10.51 -0.19
C GLY A 221 7.52 -10.99 1.11
N GLY A 222 6.80 -10.92 2.22
CA GLY A 222 7.23 -11.39 3.53
C GLY A 222 6.29 -12.41 4.17
N VAL A 223 6.81 -13.11 5.18
CA VAL A 223 6.10 -14.06 6.03
C VAL A 223 6.10 -13.59 7.49
N PRO A 224 5.00 -13.75 8.24
CA PRO A 224 4.95 -13.42 9.67
C PRO A 224 6.07 -14.11 10.46
N GLN A 225 6.67 -13.37 11.39
CA GLN A 225 7.74 -13.86 12.26
C GLN A 225 7.21 -14.00 13.69
N PRO A 226 6.67 -15.17 14.10
CA PRO A 226 6.28 -15.40 15.48
C PRO A 226 7.48 -15.34 16.42
N LEU A 227 7.23 -15.06 17.71
CA LEU A 227 8.27 -15.20 18.73
C LEU A 227 8.67 -16.67 18.87
N ASN A 228 9.97 -16.92 18.96
CA ASN A 228 10.48 -18.26 19.25
C ASN A 228 10.47 -18.53 20.76
N ILE A 229 9.28 -18.78 21.30
CA ILE A 229 9.03 -19.05 22.72
C ILE A 229 8.30 -20.38 22.90
N PRO A 230 8.42 -21.04 24.06
CA PRO A 230 7.63 -22.24 24.36
C PRO A 230 6.13 -21.98 24.21
N GLY A 231 5.41 -22.95 23.65
CA GLY A 231 3.96 -22.87 23.45
C GLY A 231 3.51 -22.09 22.20
N LYS A 232 4.44 -21.60 21.36
CA LYS A 232 4.10 -20.87 20.11
C LYS A 232 3.25 -21.68 19.11
N ASP A 233 3.24 -23.01 19.22
CA ASP A 233 2.52 -23.93 18.34
C ASP A 233 1.24 -24.51 18.98
N LEU A 234 0.81 -23.97 20.14
CA LEU A 234 -0.46 -24.34 20.78
C LEU A 234 -1.66 -23.93 19.90
N GLN A 235 -2.78 -24.64 20.03
CA GLN A 235 -4.04 -24.20 19.43
C GLN A 235 -4.47 -22.84 19.99
N GLY A 236 -5.13 -22.03 19.17
CA GLY A 236 -5.51 -20.66 19.51
C GLY A 236 -4.37 -19.64 19.36
N VAL A 237 -3.20 -20.04 18.85
CA VAL A 237 -2.12 -19.13 18.47
C VAL A 237 -2.16 -18.87 16.98
N HIS A 238 -2.27 -17.59 16.61
CA HIS A 238 -2.57 -17.14 15.25
C HIS A 238 -1.46 -16.26 14.67
N LEU A 239 -1.40 -16.28 13.35
CA LEU A 239 -0.67 -15.34 12.50
C LEU A 239 -1.65 -14.66 11.55
N LEU A 240 -1.28 -13.52 10.97
CA LEU A 240 -2.14 -12.81 10.02
C LEU A 240 -1.34 -12.33 8.79
N ARG A 241 -1.59 -12.96 7.64
CA ARG A 241 -1.01 -12.58 6.33
C ARG A 241 -1.85 -13.01 5.13
N SER A 242 -2.55 -14.14 5.24
CA SER A 242 -3.40 -14.72 4.18
C SER A 242 -4.90 -14.61 4.53
N LEU A 243 -5.75 -14.81 3.52
CA LEU A 243 -7.21 -14.93 3.73
C LEU A 243 -7.53 -16.07 4.70
N ASN A 244 -6.94 -17.26 4.49
CA ASN A 244 -7.17 -18.43 5.34
C ASN A 244 -6.82 -18.15 6.81
N GLN A 245 -5.68 -17.47 7.05
CA GLN A 245 -5.28 -17.07 8.41
C GLN A 245 -6.25 -16.06 9.04
N ALA A 246 -6.76 -15.11 8.26
CA ALA A 246 -7.76 -14.16 8.75
C ALA A 246 -9.08 -14.87 9.09
N GLU A 247 -9.53 -15.80 8.25
CA GLU A 247 -10.73 -16.60 8.46
C GLU A 247 -10.63 -17.45 9.74
N GLU A 248 -9.52 -18.17 9.90
CA GLU A 248 -9.27 -19.02 11.07
C GLU A 248 -9.24 -18.20 12.36
N LEU A 249 -8.52 -17.07 12.37
CA LEU A 249 -8.46 -16.16 13.51
C LEU A 249 -9.85 -15.62 13.86
N LEU A 250 -10.58 -15.09 12.87
CA LEU A 250 -11.88 -14.45 13.12
C LEU A 250 -12.93 -15.45 13.56
N LYS A 251 -12.94 -16.67 13.02
CA LYS A 251 -13.82 -17.73 13.49
C LYS A 251 -13.65 -18.01 14.98
N GLN A 252 -12.41 -18.02 15.47
CA GLN A 252 -12.12 -18.26 16.89
C GLN A 252 -12.44 -17.05 17.77
N VAL A 253 -12.15 -15.85 17.29
CA VAL A 253 -12.49 -14.60 17.98
C VAL A 253 -14.00 -14.44 18.12
N ASP A 254 -14.77 -14.79 17.09
CA ASP A 254 -16.23 -14.69 17.10
C ASP A 254 -16.89 -15.65 18.10
N GLN A 255 -16.22 -16.78 18.41
CA GLN A 255 -16.69 -17.75 19.39
C GLN A 255 -16.33 -17.37 20.83
N THR A 256 -15.18 -16.72 21.02
CA THR A 256 -14.61 -16.45 22.35
C THR A 256 -14.82 -15.02 22.81
N GLU A 257 -15.09 -14.10 21.89
CA GLU A 257 -15.19 -12.65 22.09
C GLU A 257 -13.95 -12.05 22.76
N GLN A 258 -12.78 -12.68 22.58
CA GLN A 258 -11.52 -12.28 23.21
C GLN A 258 -10.33 -12.42 22.25
N LEU A 259 -9.36 -11.51 22.34
CA LEU A 259 -8.08 -11.63 21.66
C LEU A 259 -6.95 -10.97 22.47
N VAL A 260 -5.85 -11.70 22.67
CA VAL A 260 -4.58 -11.14 23.13
C VAL A 260 -3.66 -10.93 21.94
N ILE A 261 -3.18 -9.71 21.73
CA ILE A 261 -2.27 -9.35 20.64
C ILE A 261 -0.88 -9.11 21.22
N ILE A 262 0.12 -9.81 20.69
CA ILE A 262 1.52 -9.57 21.02
C ILE A 262 2.13 -8.66 19.94
N GLY A 263 2.40 -7.41 20.32
CA GLY A 263 2.91 -6.36 19.43
C GLY A 263 1.92 -5.22 19.21
N ASN A 264 2.39 -3.98 19.35
CA ASN A 264 1.58 -2.75 19.25
C ASN A 264 1.94 -1.88 18.04
N SER A 265 2.32 -2.52 16.93
CA SER A 265 2.54 -1.84 15.64
C SER A 265 1.30 -1.92 14.74
N PHE A 266 1.43 -1.62 13.44
CA PHE A 266 0.31 -1.35 12.54
C PHE A 266 -0.75 -2.45 12.54
N ILE A 267 -0.37 -3.70 12.24
CA ILE A 267 -1.32 -4.82 12.18
C ILE A 267 -2.01 -5.02 13.54
N GLY A 268 -1.24 -5.01 14.64
CA GLY A 268 -1.79 -5.22 15.98
C GLY A 268 -2.79 -4.14 16.39
N MET A 269 -2.47 -2.88 16.15
CA MET A 269 -3.34 -1.76 16.50
C MET A 269 -4.52 -1.60 15.54
N GLU A 270 -4.39 -1.97 14.27
CA GLU A 270 -5.52 -2.03 13.34
C GLU A 270 -6.51 -3.13 13.75
N MET A 271 -6.01 -4.34 14.06
CA MET A 271 -6.82 -5.44 14.57
C MET A 271 -7.52 -5.09 15.88
N ALA A 272 -6.79 -4.49 16.84
CA ALA A 272 -7.36 -4.04 18.11
C ALA A 272 -8.52 -3.06 17.89
N GLY A 273 -8.31 -2.04 17.05
CA GLY A 273 -9.34 -1.05 16.74
C GLY A 273 -10.52 -1.63 15.98
N ALA A 274 -10.28 -2.55 15.04
CA ALA A 274 -11.32 -3.20 14.25
C ALA A 274 -12.22 -4.08 15.12
N LEU A 275 -11.63 -4.91 15.99
CA LEU A 275 -12.36 -5.82 16.87
C LEU A 275 -13.07 -5.10 18.02
N ARG A 276 -12.49 -4.03 18.57
CA ARG A 276 -13.19 -3.21 19.57
C ARG A 276 -14.46 -2.54 19.05
N ASN A 277 -14.58 -2.28 17.74
CA ASN A 277 -15.86 -1.81 17.15
C ASN A 277 -16.97 -2.87 17.18
N ARG A 278 -16.63 -4.12 17.53
CA ARG A 278 -17.54 -5.27 17.67
C ARG A 278 -17.59 -5.76 19.12
N ASP A 279 -17.17 -4.93 20.07
CA ASP A 279 -17.14 -5.19 21.51
C ASP A 279 -16.27 -6.36 22.01
N VAL A 280 -15.50 -7.03 21.13
CA VAL A 280 -14.52 -8.08 21.46
C VAL A 280 -13.49 -7.59 22.48
N ASP A 281 -13.26 -8.30 23.59
CA ASP A 281 -12.27 -7.93 24.59
C ASP A 281 -10.84 -8.08 24.05
N VAL A 282 -10.10 -6.97 23.96
CA VAL A 282 -8.75 -6.95 23.37
C VAL A 282 -7.72 -6.51 24.40
N THR A 283 -6.69 -7.36 24.57
CA THR A 283 -5.47 -7.01 25.32
C THR A 283 -4.28 -6.95 24.38
N VAL A 284 -3.50 -5.86 24.45
CA VAL A 284 -2.25 -5.69 23.69
C VAL A 284 -1.08 -5.80 24.65
N ILE A 285 -0.17 -6.74 24.37
CA ILE A 285 1.08 -6.96 25.10
C ILE A 285 2.24 -6.41 24.27
N ALA A 286 3.04 -5.52 24.85
CA ALA A 286 4.24 -4.98 24.20
C ALA A 286 5.30 -4.61 25.22
N ARG A 287 6.58 -4.61 24.81
CA ARG A 287 7.70 -4.19 25.67
C ARG A 287 7.61 -2.72 26.11
N HIS A 288 7.05 -1.88 25.27
CA HIS A 288 6.78 -0.48 25.57
C HIS A 288 5.31 -0.18 25.23
N PRO A 289 4.55 0.48 26.12
CA PRO A 289 3.11 0.60 25.97
C PRO A 289 2.70 1.54 24.84
N LEU A 290 3.48 2.58 24.54
CA LEU A 290 3.12 3.53 23.48
C LEU A 290 3.29 2.89 22.08
N PRO A 291 2.20 2.73 21.31
CA PRO A 291 2.29 2.27 19.93
C PRO A 291 2.95 3.35 19.07
N PHE A 292 3.58 2.94 17.98
CA PHE A 292 4.14 3.81 16.95
C PHE A 292 5.20 4.84 17.40
N ALA A 293 5.65 4.84 18.66
CA ALA A 293 6.60 5.84 19.16
C ALA A 293 7.89 5.91 18.31
N LYS A 294 8.36 4.76 17.81
CA LYS A 294 9.52 4.69 16.89
C LYS A 294 9.24 5.34 15.53
N GLN A 295 8.02 5.27 15.02
CA GLN A 295 7.65 5.75 13.69
C GLN A 295 7.19 7.21 13.69
N PHE A 296 6.45 7.61 14.73
CA PHE A 296 5.74 8.89 14.79
C PHE A 296 6.17 9.79 15.97
N GLY A 297 7.05 9.31 16.86
CA GLY A 297 7.43 10.01 18.08
C GLY A 297 6.43 9.81 19.23
N GLU A 298 6.84 10.19 20.44
CA GLU A 298 6.07 9.93 21.67
C GLU A 298 4.74 10.67 21.74
N GLU A 299 4.67 11.90 21.22
CA GLU A 299 3.44 12.72 21.25
C GLU A 299 2.30 12.03 20.48
N ILE A 300 2.56 11.65 19.22
CA ILE A 300 1.59 10.93 18.39
C ILE A 300 1.38 9.49 18.90
N GLY A 301 2.43 8.84 19.40
CA GLY A 301 2.30 7.51 20.01
C GLY A 301 1.36 7.51 21.22
N ARG A 302 1.44 8.54 22.08
CA ARG A 302 0.54 8.73 23.22
C ARG A 302 -0.89 9.00 22.76
N TYR A 303 -1.07 9.81 21.72
CA TYR A 303 -2.39 9.99 21.11
C TYR A 303 -3.03 8.65 20.69
N PHE A 304 -2.30 7.78 20.00
CA PHE A 304 -2.82 6.47 19.62
C PHE A 304 -3.08 5.57 20.83
N HIS A 305 -2.19 5.56 21.82
CA HIS A 305 -2.40 4.82 23.07
C HIS A 305 -3.73 5.23 23.73
N ASP A 306 -3.96 6.53 23.91
CA ASP A 306 -5.14 7.06 24.58
C ASP A 306 -6.42 6.88 23.75
N LEU A 307 -6.32 6.97 22.41
CA LEU A 307 -7.40 6.64 21.49
C LEU A 307 -7.83 5.17 21.65
N HIS A 308 -6.90 4.23 21.69
CA HIS A 308 -7.21 2.80 21.84
C HIS A 308 -7.72 2.47 23.25
N ARG A 309 -7.11 3.06 24.29
CA ARG A 309 -7.53 2.85 25.67
C ARG A 309 -8.94 3.39 25.93
N SER A 310 -9.28 4.56 25.38
CA SER A 310 -10.63 5.12 25.51
C SER A 310 -11.71 4.29 24.80
N ASN A 311 -11.31 3.46 23.82
CA ASN A 311 -12.17 2.49 23.13
C ASN A 311 -12.08 1.07 23.75
N GLY A 312 -11.52 0.94 24.95
CA GLY A 312 -11.54 -0.29 25.75
C GLY A 312 -10.40 -1.27 25.52
N VAL A 313 -9.36 -0.91 24.73
CA VAL A 313 -8.16 -1.76 24.62
C VAL A 313 -7.39 -1.76 25.94
N LYS A 314 -7.05 -2.95 26.43
CA LYS A 314 -6.20 -3.15 27.61
C LYS A 314 -4.74 -3.22 27.17
N PHE A 315 -3.87 -2.37 27.71
CA PHE A 315 -2.43 -2.44 27.45
C PHE A 315 -1.72 -3.12 28.62
N VAL A 316 -0.85 -4.09 28.30
CA VAL A 316 0.02 -4.75 29.26
C VAL A 316 1.46 -4.59 28.80
N GLU A 317 2.23 -3.88 29.61
CA GLU A 317 3.67 -3.76 29.40
C GLU A 317 4.38 -5.05 29.85
N GLY A 318 5.23 -5.58 28.98
CA GLY A 318 6.09 -6.73 29.28
C GLY A 318 6.56 -7.47 28.05
N GLU A 319 7.54 -8.35 28.26
CA GLU A 319 8.08 -9.22 27.22
C GLU A 319 7.53 -10.64 27.40
N PRO A 320 6.84 -11.23 26.41
CA PRO A 320 6.41 -12.62 26.47
C PRO A 320 7.60 -13.58 26.62
N GLU A 321 7.51 -14.50 27.57
CA GLU A 321 8.49 -15.55 27.82
C GLU A 321 7.99 -16.93 27.36
N ALA A 322 6.70 -17.22 27.53
CA ALA A 322 6.07 -18.46 27.09
C ALA A 322 4.55 -18.29 26.90
N LEU A 323 3.96 -19.14 26.07
CA LEU A 323 2.51 -19.37 26.04
C LEU A 323 2.21 -20.62 26.86
N GLU A 324 1.29 -20.51 27.81
CA GLU A 324 0.94 -21.57 28.76
C GLU A 324 -0.34 -22.27 28.30
N GLY A 325 -0.36 -23.60 28.39
CA GLY A 325 -1.48 -24.42 27.95
C GLY A 325 -1.08 -25.90 27.80
N LYS A 326 -2.07 -26.77 27.62
CA LYS A 326 -1.83 -28.20 27.29
C LYS A 326 -1.93 -28.40 25.77
N GLU A 327 -3.13 -28.27 25.23
CA GLU A 327 -3.43 -28.38 23.80
C GLU A 327 -3.74 -27.00 23.19
N GLN A 328 -4.47 -26.18 23.93
CA GLN A 328 -4.80 -24.80 23.58
C GLN A 328 -4.11 -23.82 24.53
N VAL A 329 -3.78 -22.64 24.03
CA VAL A 329 -3.30 -21.52 24.84
C VAL A 329 -4.34 -21.13 25.89
N GLN A 330 -3.86 -20.88 27.11
CA GLN A 330 -4.66 -20.46 28.26
C GLN A 330 -4.12 -19.17 28.88
N ALA A 331 -2.83 -18.87 28.69
CA ALA A 331 -2.23 -17.62 29.13
C ALA A 331 -0.93 -17.28 28.39
N VAL A 332 -0.55 -16.00 28.44
CA VAL A 332 0.77 -15.49 28.05
C VAL A 332 1.56 -15.20 29.33
N ARG A 333 2.63 -15.96 29.59
CA ARG A 333 3.57 -15.66 30.68
C ARG A 333 4.58 -14.62 30.21
N LEU A 334 4.71 -13.55 30.97
CA LEU A 334 5.68 -12.49 30.75
C LEU A 334 6.95 -12.74 31.58
N LYS A 335 8.08 -12.20 31.12
CA LYS A 335 9.29 -12.09 31.95
C LYS A 335 8.94 -11.38 33.26
N GLY A 336 9.40 -11.93 34.38
CA GLY A 336 9.01 -11.47 35.72
C GLY A 336 7.82 -12.21 36.33
N GLY A 337 7.26 -13.21 35.64
CA GLY A 337 6.31 -14.18 36.22
C GLY A 337 4.84 -13.78 36.17
N LYS A 338 4.50 -12.57 35.72
CA LYS A 338 3.11 -12.17 35.48
C LYS A 338 2.52 -13.00 34.33
N SER A 339 1.35 -13.59 34.54
CA SER A 339 0.61 -14.32 33.51
C SER A 339 -0.66 -13.56 33.11
N VAL A 340 -0.92 -13.46 31.80
CA VAL A 340 -2.09 -12.78 31.22
C VAL A 340 -3.00 -13.85 30.62
N PRO A 341 -4.23 -14.06 31.12
CA PRO A 341 -5.16 -15.04 30.56
C PRO A 341 -5.42 -14.80 29.08
N ALA A 342 -5.39 -15.86 28.27
CA ALA A 342 -5.57 -15.79 26.83
C ALA A 342 -6.04 -17.13 26.26
N SER A 343 -7.19 -17.17 25.60
CA SER A 343 -7.67 -18.33 24.83
C SER A 343 -7.35 -18.22 23.33
N GLN A 344 -7.12 -16.98 22.86
CA GLN A 344 -6.69 -16.64 21.50
C GLN A 344 -5.54 -15.63 21.57
N VAL A 345 -4.44 -15.91 20.87
CA VAL A 345 -3.24 -15.07 20.81
C VAL A 345 -2.89 -14.78 19.36
N LEU A 346 -2.72 -13.51 18.99
CA LEU A 346 -2.17 -13.10 17.69
C LEU A 346 -0.74 -12.61 17.86
N PHE A 347 0.21 -13.24 17.16
CA PHE A 347 1.54 -12.66 16.99
C PHE A 347 1.52 -11.57 15.92
N ALA A 348 1.58 -10.31 16.34
CA ALA A 348 1.74 -9.12 15.51
C ALA A 348 3.18 -8.56 15.63
N THR A 349 4.17 -9.45 15.51
CA THR A 349 5.58 -9.21 15.87
C THR A 349 6.51 -8.89 14.70
N GLY A 350 5.95 -8.61 13.52
CA GLY A 350 6.69 -8.28 12.31
C GLY A 350 6.75 -9.42 11.31
N VAL A 351 7.49 -9.21 10.23
CA VAL A 351 7.66 -10.15 9.12
C VAL A 351 9.14 -10.29 8.76
N LYS A 352 9.50 -11.43 8.16
CA LYS A 352 10.78 -11.60 7.45
C LYS A 352 10.52 -11.70 5.93
N PRO A 353 11.47 -11.29 5.08
CA PRO A 353 11.44 -11.59 3.64
C PRO A 353 11.21 -13.08 3.35
N ALA A 354 10.39 -13.37 2.34
CA ALA A 354 10.12 -14.74 1.89
C ALA A 354 11.19 -15.20 0.89
N THR A 355 12.34 -15.62 1.41
CA THR A 355 13.56 -15.94 0.64
C THR A 355 14.12 -17.34 0.87
N ASP A 356 13.40 -18.20 1.59
CA ASP A 356 13.87 -19.54 1.96
C ASP A 356 14.20 -20.43 0.73
N PHE A 357 13.69 -20.12 -0.47
CA PHE A 357 13.96 -20.81 -1.74
C PHE A 357 15.18 -20.28 -2.52
N ILE A 358 15.84 -19.22 -2.02
CA ILE A 358 16.95 -18.55 -2.70
C ILE A 358 18.26 -18.97 -2.05
N HIS A 359 19.17 -19.56 -2.84
CA HIS A 359 20.45 -20.07 -2.35
C HIS A 359 21.66 -19.56 -3.14
N ASP A 360 21.46 -19.07 -4.36
CA ASP A 360 22.51 -18.66 -5.30
C ASP A 360 22.55 -17.14 -5.58
N LEU A 361 21.70 -16.35 -4.89
CA LEU A 361 21.76 -14.89 -4.88
C LEU A 361 22.18 -14.38 -3.48
N PRO A 362 22.92 -13.27 -3.41
CA PRO A 362 23.39 -12.73 -2.13
C PRO A 362 22.24 -12.13 -1.32
N LEU A 363 21.87 -12.82 -0.24
CA LEU A 363 20.91 -12.31 0.75
C LEU A 363 21.59 -11.40 1.76
N GLN A 364 20.86 -10.39 2.23
CA GLN A 364 21.27 -9.54 3.36
C GLN A 364 21.01 -10.26 4.70
N ASP A 365 21.51 -9.72 5.81
CA ASP A 365 21.36 -10.31 7.15
C ASP A 365 19.89 -10.55 7.56
N ASP A 366 18.99 -9.67 7.12
CA ASP A 366 17.54 -9.80 7.36
C ASP A 366 16.85 -10.74 6.36
N GLY A 367 17.60 -11.37 5.45
CA GLY A 367 17.11 -12.25 4.40
C GLY A 367 16.60 -11.53 3.15
N SER A 368 16.70 -10.20 3.06
CA SER A 368 16.25 -9.44 1.89
C SER A 368 17.21 -9.51 0.71
N LEU A 369 16.72 -9.18 -0.49
CA LEU A 369 17.55 -9.01 -1.68
C LEU A 369 17.88 -7.54 -1.89
N LEU A 370 19.17 -7.21 -1.97
CA LEU A 370 19.62 -5.87 -2.34
C LEU A 370 19.59 -5.71 -3.87
N ALA A 371 18.80 -4.75 -4.34
CA ALA A 371 18.67 -4.41 -5.75
C ALA A 371 19.46 -3.16 -6.13
N ASP A 372 19.85 -3.08 -7.40
CA ASP A 372 20.38 -1.84 -7.99
C ASP A 372 19.27 -0.76 -8.11
N GLY A 373 19.63 0.42 -8.61
CA GLY A 373 18.69 1.53 -8.76
C GLY A 373 17.54 1.25 -9.75
N GLN A 374 17.64 0.22 -10.59
CA GLN A 374 16.58 -0.24 -11.51
C GLN A 374 15.79 -1.44 -10.95
N LEU A 375 16.00 -1.77 -9.66
CA LEU A 375 15.41 -2.90 -8.96
C LEU A 375 15.86 -4.28 -9.46
N ARG A 376 17.01 -4.34 -10.14
CA ARG A 376 17.60 -5.58 -10.63
C ARG A 376 18.54 -6.18 -9.58
N VAL A 377 18.55 -7.51 -9.46
CA VAL A 377 19.41 -8.25 -8.51
C VAL A 377 20.41 -9.18 -9.20
N ALA A 378 20.10 -9.61 -10.42
CA ALA A 378 20.98 -10.37 -11.30
C ALA A 378 20.53 -10.18 -12.76
N ASP A 379 21.27 -10.72 -13.72
CA ASP A 379 20.88 -10.68 -15.12
C ASP A 379 19.48 -11.28 -15.32
N ASN A 380 18.59 -10.50 -15.92
CA ASN A 380 17.20 -10.86 -16.16
C ASN A 380 16.36 -11.15 -14.90
N ILE A 381 16.80 -10.73 -13.71
CA ILE A 381 16.09 -10.94 -12.44
C ILE A 381 15.92 -9.62 -11.69
N TRP A 382 14.66 -9.26 -11.44
CA TRP A 382 14.25 -8.10 -10.66
C TRP A 382 13.56 -8.53 -9.35
N VAL A 383 13.54 -7.63 -8.37
CA VAL A 383 12.86 -7.84 -7.09
C VAL A 383 11.93 -6.68 -6.76
N ALA A 384 10.76 -6.97 -6.18
CA ALA A 384 9.80 -5.96 -5.78
C ALA A 384 8.95 -6.38 -4.57
N GLY A 385 8.49 -5.40 -3.79
CA GLY A 385 7.70 -5.61 -2.58
C GLY A 385 8.54 -5.78 -1.32
N ASP A 386 7.94 -6.35 -0.27
CA ASP A 386 8.52 -6.44 1.07
C ASP A 386 9.89 -7.16 1.12
N ILE A 387 10.20 -7.98 0.11
CA ILE A 387 11.47 -8.69 -0.08
C ILE A 387 12.62 -7.79 -0.56
N ALA A 388 12.30 -6.65 -1.19
CA ALA A 388 13.26 -5.80 -1.87
C ALA A 388 13.90 -4.77 -0.92
N ARG A 389 15.23 -4.84 -0.79
CA ARG A 389 16.05 -3.73 -0.29
C ARG A 389 16.58 -2.95 -1.49
N TYR A 390 16.42 -1.64 -1.48
CA TYR A 390 16.75 -0.77 -2.62
C TYR A 390 17.53 0.46 -2.19
N LEU A 391 18.31 1.00 -3.13
CA LEU A 391 19.16 2.15 -2.89
C LEU A 391 18.37 3.45 -2.84
N THR A 392 18.72 4.31 -1.89
CA THR A 392 18.27 5.71 -1.85
C THR A 392 19.45 6.64 -1.66
N PRO A 393 19.27 7.96 -1.83
CA PRO A 393 20.31 8.94 -1.49
C PRO A 393 20.78 8.86 -0.04
N ARG A 394 19.99 8.27 0.87
CA ARG A 394 20.32 8.10 2.30
C ARG A 394 20.90 6.71 2.63
N GLY A 395 21.12 5.87 1.62
CA GLY A 395 21.58 4.50 1.76
C GLY A 395 20.52 3.45 1.42
N PRO A 396 20.86 2.15 1.49
CA PRO A 396 19.92 1.07 1.24
C PRO A 396 18.82 1.00 2.28
N GLN A 397 17.56 0.86 1.86
CA GLN A 397 16.41 0.70 2.76
C GLN A 397 15.48 -0.42 2.30
N ARG A 398 14.69 -0.94 3.24
CA ARG A 398 13.63 -1.92 2.98
C ARG A 398 12.33 -1.42 3.61
N ILE A 399 11.27 -1.32 2.82
CA ILE A 399 9.98 -0.78 3.27
C ILE A 399 8.86 -1.76 2.94
N GLU A 400 8.08 -2.10 3.97
CA GLU A 400 7.02 -3.14 3.94
C GLU A 400 5.64 -2.51 3.76
N HIS A 401 5.46 -1.75 2.68
CA HIS A 401 4.23 -1.00 2.46
C HIS A 401 3.61 -1.23 1.09
N TYR A 402 2.28 -1.30 1.10
CA TYR A 402 1.47 -1.70 -0.03
C TYR A 402 1.71 -0.84 -1.29
N ARG A 403 1.80 0.49 -1.16
CA ARG A 403 2.11 1.38 -2.29
C ARG A 403 3.54 1.27 -2.76
N VAL A 404 4.50 1.15 -1.85
CA VAL A 404 5.93 0.95 -2.20
C VAL A 404 6.10 -0.32 -3.02
N ALA A 405 5.45 -1.41 -2.61
CA ALA A 405 5.45 -2.66 -3.35
C ALA A 405 4.92 -2.49 -4.78
N GLN A 406 3.79 -1.79 -4.96
CA GLN A 406 3.28 -1.52 -6.30
C GLN A 406 4.20 -0.61 -7.13
N GLN A 407 4.83 0.40 -6.53
CA GLN A 407 5.78 1.29 -7.22
C GLN A 407 6.97 0.49 -7.74
N GLN A 408 7.52 -0.39 -6.90
CA GLN A 408 8.61 -1.28 -7.27
C GLN A 408 8.19 -2.26 -8.38
N GLY A 409 7.02 -2.89 -8.26
CA GLY A 409 6.51 -3.80 -9.29
C GLY A 409 6.33 -3.12 -10.65
N ARG A 410 5.78 -1.90 -10.66
CA ARG A 410 5.65 -1.06 -11.86
C ARG A 410 7.02 -0.73 -12.48
N ILE A 411 7.98 -0.27 -11.67
CA ILE A 411 9.32 0.10 -12.16
C ILE A 411 10.07 -1.11 -12.70
N ALA A 412 10.03 -2.26 -12.00
CA ALA A 412 10.63 -3.50 -12.48
C ALA A 412 10.05 -3.92 -13.85
N ALA A 413 8.72 -3.86 -14.01
CA ALA A 413 8.06 -4.14 -15.28
C ALA A 413 8.48 -3.18 -16.41
N LEU A 414 8.57 -1.87 -16.13
CA LEU A 414 9.07 -0.89 -17.09
C LEU A 414 10.53 -1.17 -17.50
N ASN A 415 11.35 -1.66 -16.58
CA ASN A 415 12.76 -1.97 -16.85
C ASN A 415 12.93 -3.25 -17.66
N ILE A 416 12.05 -4.25 -17.49
CA ILE A 416 11.96 -5.40 -18.42
C ILE A 416 11.63 -4.93 -19.84
N LEU A 417 10.82 -3.87 -19.98
CA LEU A 417 10.51 -3.24 -21.27
C LEU A 417 11.61 -2.27 -21.78
N GLY A 418 12.79 -2.27 -21.15
CA GLY A 418 13.93 -1.47 -21.57
C GLY A 418 13.81 0.03 -21.29
N LYS A 419 12.94 0.46 -20.37
CA LYS A 419 12.73 1.89 -20.07
C LYS A 419 13.83 2.53 -19.21
N GLY A 420 14.66 1.74 -18.51
CA GLY A 420 15.81 2.24 -17.74
C GLY A 420 15.45 3.20 -16.60
N MET A 421 14.29 2.99 -15.96
CA MET A 421 13.77 3.79 -14.87
C MET A 421 14.51 3.51 -13.56
N MET A 422 14.97 4.58 -12.91
CA MET A 422 15.52 4.52 -11.55
C MET A 422 14.39 4.60 -10.51
N TYR A 423 14.54 3.91 -9.39
CA TYR A 423 13.64 4.05 -8.24
C TYR A 423 13.97 5.31 -7.43
N ASP A 424 13.06 6.27 -7.44
CA ASP A 424 13.19 7.62 -6.90
C ASP A 424 11.90 8.09 -6.20
N ARG A 425 11.01 7.15 -5.84
CA ARG A 425 9.67 7.49 -5.34
C ARG A 425 9.61 7.64 -3.82
N VAL A 426 8.80 8.59 -3.38
CA VAL A 426 8.51 8.83 -1.96
C VAL A 426 7.62 7.69 -1.43
N PRO A 427 8.05 7.00 -0.36
CA PRO A 427 7.22 6.01 0.31
C PRO A 427 5.95 6.65 0.87
N PHE A 428 4.83 5.94 0.75
CA PHE A 428 3.56 6.33 1.36
C PHE A 428 2.84 5.10 1.89
N PHE A 429 2.25 5.23 3.07
CA PHE A 429 1.28 4.28 3.58
C PHE A 429 0.19 4.99 4.37
N TRP A 430 -0.86 4.24 4.69
CA TRP A 430 -1.92 4.67 5.59
C TRP A 430 -2.21 3.59 6.62
N THR A 431 -2.70 4.03 7.78
CA THR A 431 -3.31 3.17 8.80
C THR A 431 -4.69 3.71 9.12
N ALA A 432 -5.62 2.83 9.51
CA ALA A 432 -6.99 3.22 9.82
C ALA A 432 -7.41 2.75 11.21
N HIS A 433 -7.89 3.67 12.04
CA HIS A 433 -8.37 3.37 13.38
C HIS A 433 -9.68 4.13 13.62
N TYR A 434 -10.73 3.43 14.06
CA TYR A 434 -12.01 4.03 14.45
C TYR A 434 -12.58 4.99 13.39
N GLY A 435 -12.57 4.57 12.13
CA GLY A 435 -13.08 5.33 10.99
C GLY A 435 -12.19 6.49 10.52
N THR A 436 -11.03 6.70 11.14
CA THR A 436 -10.07 7.76 10.78
C THR A 436 -8.88 7.17 10.03
N ARG A 437 -8.52 7.76 8.89
CA ARG A 437 -7.31 7.44 8.14
C ARG A 437 -6.18 8.36 8.57
N TYR A 438 -5.05 7.77 8.91
CA TYR A 438 -3.79 8.45 9.18
C TYR A 438 -2.81 8.09 8.07
N GLU A 439 -2.10 9.08 7.58
CA GLU A 439 -1.22 8.99 6.42
C GLU A 439 0.21 9.27 6.82
N TYR A 440 1.14 8.54 6.21
CA TYR A 440 2.56 8.78 6.40
C TYR A 440 3.29 8.80 5.05
N LEU A 441 4.12 9.82 4.85
CA LEU A 441 4.88 10.08 3.64
C LEU A 441 6.37 10.16 3.98
N GLY A 442 7.22 9.70 3.08
CA GLY A 442 8.66 9.67 3.31
C GLY A 442 9.05 8.56 4.28
N HIS A 443 10.23 8.71 4.87
CA HIS A 443 10.77 7.75 5.83
C HIS A 443 11.80 8.47 6.70
N ALA A 444 11.51 8.59 8.00
CA ALA A 444 12.43 9.16 8.98
C ALA A 444 12.75 8.09 10.03
N GLU A 445 14.00 7.64 10.08
CA GLU A 445 14.49 6.79 11.17
C GLU A 445 14.87 7.64 12.40
N GLU A 446 15.35 8.85 12.15
CA GLU A 446 15.75 9.85 13.12
C GLU A 446 15.40 11.24 12.56
N TRP A 447 15.16 12.19 13.46
CA TRP A 447 14.89 13.59 13.13
C TRP A 447 15.49 14.50 14.21
N ASP A 448 15.95 15.69 13.82
CA ASP A 448 16.51 16.71 14.70
C ASP A 448 15.56 17.90 14.92
N ASP A 449 14.50 17.99 14.10
CA ASP A 449 13.45 18.99 14.20
C ASP A 449 12.08 18.35 13.89
N TYR A 450 11.06 18.76 14.65
CA TYR A 450 9.71 18.24 14.60
C TYR A 450 8.71 19.37 14.73
N ARG A 451 7.75 19.43 13.79
CA ARG A 451 6.72 20.46 13.77
C ARG A 451 5.34 19.88 13.56
N LEU A 452 4.52 19.90 14.60
CA LEU A 452 3.09 19.59 14.55
C LEU A 452 2.27 20.87 14.30
N LEU A 453 1.37 20.81 13.34
CA LEU A 453 0.39 21.85 13.02
C LEU A 453 -1.02 21.26 13.04
N GLY A 454 -2.00 22.02 13.53
CA GLY A 454 -3.37 21.54 13.68
C GLY A 454 -3.60 20.83 15.02
N SER A 455 -4.53 19.89 15.06
CA SER A 455 -5.03 19.25 16.28
C SER A 455 -5.14 17.73 16.10
N LEU A 456 -4.45 16.99 16.98
CA LEU A 456 -4.55 15.52 17.05
C LEU A 456 -5.95 15.10 17.47
N GLN A 457 -6.56 15.81 18.42
CA GLN A 457 -7.90 15.54 18.93
C GLN A 457 -8.95 15.69 17.83
N ASP A 458 -8.85 16.75 17.03
CA ASP A 458 -9.78 17.01 15.92
C ASP A 458 -9.48 16.18 14.66
N LYS A 459 -8.41 15.36 14.69
CA LYS A 459 -7.95 14.52 13.57
C LYS A 459 -7.71 15.33 12.30
N SER A 460 -7.27 16.57 12.47
CA SER A 460 -6.93 17.51 11.41
C SER A 460 -5.57 18.09 11.75
N PHE A 461 -4.52 17.40 11.34
CA PHE A 461 -3.15 17.77 11.66
C PHE A 461 -2.15 17.34 10.58
N ILE A 462 -0.98 17.95 10.61
CA ILE A 462 0.21 17.52 9.90
C ILE A 462 1.43 17.66 10.81
N ALA A 463 2.26 16.63 10.86
CA ALA A 463 3.51 16.59 11.60
C ALA A 463 4.66 16.42 10.60
N PHE A 464 5.58 17.38 10.57
CA PHE A 464 6.80 17.32 9.78
C PHE A 464 7.95 16.78 10.63
N TYR A 465 8.65 15.77 10.12
CA TYR A 465 9.87 15.24 10.72
C TYR A 465 11.04 15.67 9.83
N CYS A 466 11.96 16.46 10.38
CA CYS A 466 13.05 17.06 9.65
C CYS A 466 14.40 16.51 10.11
N ARG A 467 15.33 16.39 9.17
CA ARG A 467 16.73 16.06 9.44
C ARG A 467 17.60 17.00 8.62
N GLN A 468 18.51 17.71 9.27
CA GLN A 468 19.42 18.67 8.62
C GLN A 468 18.68 19.69 7.73
N GLY A 469 17.55 20.20 8.23
CA GLY A 469 16.74 21.22 7.55
C GLY A 469 15.86 20.73 6.40
N ILE A 470 15.87 19.42 6.09
CA ILE A 470 15.05 18.79 5.05
C ILE A 470 13.96 17.93 5.70
N ILE A 471 12.74 17.99 5.17
CA ILE A 471 11.62 17.13 5.56
C ILE A 471 11.94 15.69 5.14
N ALA A 472 12.16 14.83 6.12
CA ALA A 472 12.42 13.40 5.92
C ALA A 472 11.14 12.57 5.87
N ALA A 473 10.11 13.00 6.61
CA ALA A 473 8.81 12.36 6.62
C ALA A 473 7.69 13.31 7.07
N VAL A 474 6.44 12.89 6.84
CA VAL A 474 5.22 13.57 7.26
C VAL A 474 4.23 12.55 7.83
N CYS A 475 3.63 12.83 8.98
CA CYS A 475 2.44 12.12 9.50
C CYS A 475 1.24 13.06 9.48
N SER A 476 0.07 12.62 9.05
CA SER A 476 -1.11 13.50 8.95
C SER A 476 -2.44 12.76 9.07
N ALA A 477 -3.46 13.46 9.55
CA ALA A 477 -4.86 13.09 9.40
C ALA A 477 -5.67 14.31 8.92
N GLY A 478 -6.72 14.07 8.12
CA GLY A 478 -7.65 15.11 7.69
C GLY A 478 -7.15 16.07 6.60
N MET A 479 -5.85 16.08 6.26
CA MET A 479 -5.25 17.01 5.28
C MET A 479 -4.93 16.34 3.94
N TYR A 480 -5.89 15.57 3.41
CA TYR A 480 -5.65 14.63 2.31
C TYR A 480 -5.25 15.25 0.97
N THR A 481 -5.71 16.47 0.66
CA THR A 481 -5.29 17.18 -0.54
C THR A 481 -3.85 17.70 -0.40
N LEU A 482 -3.47 18.18 0.79
CA LEU A 482 -2.10 18.61 1.07
C LEU A 482 -1.12 17.44 1.01
N THR A 483 -1.45 16.30 1.62
CA THR A 483 -0.61 15.09 1.50
C THR A 483 -0.56 14.55 0.07
N ALA A 484 -1.61 14.75 -0.73
CA ALA A 484 -1.59 14.45 -2.16
C ALA A 484 -0.62 15.35 -2.94
N ALA A 485 -0.47 16.61 -2.56
CA ALA A 485 0.58 17.46 -3.13
C ALA A 485 1.98 17.04 -2.66
N LEU A 486 2.13 16.79 -1.36
CA LEU A 486 3.41 16.47 -0.73
C LEU A 486 4.06 15.20 -1.31
N VAL A 487 3.29 14.17 -1.68
CA VAL A 487 3.87 12.93 -2.24
C VAL A 487 4.60 13.16 -3.57
N GLU A 488 4.23 14.20 -4.32
CA GLU A 488 4.91 14.59 -5.55
C GLU A 488 6.02 15.61 -5.27
N THR A 489 5.78 16.62 -4.41
CA THR A 489 6.80 17.65 -4.14
C THR A 489 8.00 17.11 -3.36
N MET A 490 7.77 16.17 -2.44
CA MET A 490 8.83 15.52 -1.64
C MET A 490 9.69 14.54 -2.46
N GLN A 491 9.41 14.33 -3.75
CA GLN A 491 10.34 13.61 -4.63
C GLN A 491 11.64 14.38 -4.86
N GLN A 492 11.63 15.68 -4.56
CA GLN A 492 12.82 16.51 -4.44
C GLN A 492 13.03 16.90 -2.96
N PRO A 493 14.27 17.13 -2.52
CA PRO A 493 14.53 17.64 -1.17
C PRO A 493 13.72 18.91 -0.90
N MET A 494 12.99 18.92 0.21
CA MET A 494 12.06 19.98 0.58
C MET A 494 12.38 20.46 1.99
N THR A 495 12.53 21.78 2.19
CA THR A 495 12.80 22.35 3.50
C THR A 495 11.53 22.50 4.34
N LEU A 496 11.68 22.63 5.66
CA LEU A 496 10.53 22.90 6.53
C LEU A 496 9.80 24.19 6.11
N ALA A 497 10.52 25.26 5.78
CA ALA A 497 9.92 26.52 5.34
C ALA A 497 9.03 26.34 4.09
N GLN A 498 9.47 25.54 3.12
CA GLN A 498 8.65 25.19 1.95
C GLN A 498 7.41 24.38 2.36
N GLY A 499 7.55 23.45 3.32
CA GLY A 499 6.44 22.66 3.85
C GLY A 499 5.38 23.51 4.54
N LEU A 500 5.83 24.48 5.36
CA LEU A 500 4.94 25.44 6.03
C LEU A 500 4.21 26.34 5.02
N ALA A 501 4.91 26.88 4.02
CA ALA A 501 4.29 27.68 2.97
C ALA A 501 3.23 26.90 2.18
N LEU A 502 3.50 25.61 1.89
CA LEU A 502 2.52 24.75 1.23
C LEU A 502 1.30 24.48 2.13
N PHE A 503 1.53 24.24 3.42
CA PHE A 503 0.44 24.08 4.40
C PHE A 503 -0.48 25.32 4.44
N GLU A 504 0.09 26.52 4.55
CA GLU A 504 -0.66 27.78 4.57
C GLU A 504 -1.49 27.97 3.28
N ALA A 505 -0.90 27.66 2.12
CA ALA A 505 -1.58 27.74 0.84
C ALA A 505 -2.81 26.82 0.75
N TYR A 506 -2.75 25.63 1.37
CA TYR A 506 -3.87 24.69 1.40
C TYR A 506 -4.92 25.01 2.47
N GLN A 507 -4.53 25.63 3.59
CA GLN A 507 -5.52 26.13 4.57
C GLN A 507 -6.36 27.28 3.99
N GLY A 508 -5.74 28.19 3.22
CA GLY A 508 -6.43 29.31 2.58
C GLY A 508 -7.41 28.93 1.45
N GLN A 509 -7.37 27.67 0.97
CA GLN A 509 -8.32 27.17 -0.04
C GLN A 509 -9.63 26.65 0.56
N GLY A 510 -9.72 26.58 1.89
CA GLY A 510 -10.83 26.02 2.66
C GLY A 510 -11.80 27.03 3.30
N THR A 511 -11.71 28.32 2.96
CA THR A 511 -12.65 29.37 3.39
C THR A 511 -13.50 29.88 2.24
#